data_AF-A0A2S9GAA4-F1
#
_entry.id   AF-A0A2S9GAA4-F1
#
_cell.length_a   1.000
_cell.length_b   1.000
_cell.length_c   1.000
_cell.angle_alpha   90.00
_cell.angle_beta   90.00
_cell.angle_gamma   90.00
#
_symmetry.space_group_name_H-M   'P 1'
#
loop_
_entity.id
_entity.type
_entity.pdbx_description
1 polymer ?
#
loop_
_entity_poly.entity_id
_entity_poly.type
_entity_poly.pdbx_seq_one_letter_code
_entity_poly.pdbx_strand_id
1 'polypeptide(L)'
;AKLSYTNIGFALAPGEFALSTLRDIYSAALGHPVDATNLQRVLERRHVITRTGTTARSGRSGGRPAALYRFADARYRVTDEFAAL
;
A
#
# COMPACT_ATOMS: atom_id res chain seq x y z
N ALA A 1 -13.82 13.11 8.85
CA ALA A 1 -13.84 11.64 8.99
C ALA A 1 -12.49 11.09 8.57
N LYS A 2 -11.71 10.51 9.49
CA LYS A 2 -10.39 9.92 9.18
C LYS A 2 -10.65 8.54 8.56
N LEU A 3 -10.54 8.44 7.24
CA LEU A 3 -10.50 7.15 6.57
C LEU A 3 -9.29 6.37 7.10
N SER A 4 -9.56 5.27 7.78
CA SER A 4 -8.54 4.30 8.14
C SER A 4 -7.96 3.72 6.85
N TYR A 5 -6.64 3.51 6.81
CA TYR A 5 -5.91 2.91 5.69
C TYR A 5 -6.29 1.43 5.48
N THR A 6 -7.56 1.03 5.57
CA THR A 6 -7.91 -0.38 5.80
C THR A 6 -9.15 -0.90 5.06
N ASN A 7 -9.61 -0.33 3.93
CA ASN A 7 -10.64 -1.10 3.19
C ASN A 7 -10.75 -0.98 1.66
N ILE A 8 -10.77 0.20 1.04
CA ILE A 8 -11.15 0.25 -0.39
C ILE A 8 -9.95 0.17 -1.35
N GLY A 9 -8.82 0.78 -0.99
CA GLY A 9 -7.63 0.74 -1.86
C GLY A 9 -6.99 -0.66 -2.01
N PHE A 10 -7.25 -1.56 -1.06
CA PHE A 10 -6.73 -2.93 -1.07
C PHE A 10 -7.27 -3.77 -2.22
N ALA A 11 -8.58 -3.67 -2.48
CA ALA A 11 -9.25 -4.46 -3.51
C ALA A 11 -8.78 -4.12 -4.93
N LEU A 12 -8.25 -2.90 -5.11
CA LEU A 12 -7.84 -2.38 -6.41
C LEU A 12 -6.35 -2.63 -6.70
N ALA A 13 -5.55 -2.96 -5.68
CA ALA A 13 -4.14 -3.23 -5.88
C ALA A 13 -3.94 -4.63 -6.50
N PRO A 14 -2.98 -4.79 -7.43
CA PRO A 14 -2.60 -6.11 -7.93
C PRO A 14 -2.11 -7.05 -6.82
N GLY A 15 -1.97 -8.35 -7.09
CA GLY A 15 -1.45 -9.31 -6.09
C GLY A 15 -0.02 -8.99 -5.61
N GLU A 16 0.81 -8.44 -6.49
CA GLU A 16 2.11 -7.83 -6.16
C GLU A 16 2.18 -6.42 -6.73
N PHE A 17 2.65 -5.47 -5.93
CA PHE A 17 2.63 -4.06 -6.30
C PHE A 17 3.86 -3.31 -5.80
N ALA A 18 4.22 -2.25 -6.51
CA ALA A 18 5.13 -1.24 -6.00
C ALA A 18 4.39 -0.34 -5.00
N LEU A 19 5.11 0.18 -4.01
CA LEU A 19 4.55 1.08 -3.01
C LEU A 19 3.95 2.36 -3.61
N SER A 20 4.51 2.85 -4.72
CA SER A 20 3.98 4.00 -5.46
C SER A 20 2.58 3.74 -6.00
N THR A 21 2.33 2.54 -6.55
CA THR A 21 1.00 2.14 -7.02
C THR A 21 -0.01 2.15 -5.88
N LEU A 22 0.37 1.60 -4.72
CA LEU A 22 -0.52 1.60 -3.56
C LEU A 22 -0.79 3.02 -3.08
N ARG A 23 0.23 3.88 -2.99
CA ARG A 23 0.10 5.31 -2.64
C ARG A 23 -0.86 6.04 -3.58
N ASP A 24 -0.80 5.78 -4.88
CA ASP A 24 -1.68 6.43 -5.87
C ASP A 24 -3.14 6.05 -5.65
N ILE A 25 -3.41 4.76 -5.44
CA ILE A 25 -4.75 4.24 -5.13
C ILE A 25 -5.28 4.90 -3.85
N TYR A 26 -4.46 4.97 -2.80
CA TYR A 26 -4.84 5.64 -1.55
C TYR A 26 -5.11 7.13 -1.74
N SER A 27 -4.26 7.82 -2.48
CA SER A 27 -4.41 9.26 -2.68
C SER A 27 -5.69 9.57 -3.44
N ALA A 28 -6.03 8.74 -4.45
CA ALA A 28 -7.27 8.84 -5.19
C ALA A 28 -8.50 8.55 -4.32
N ALA A 29 -8.46 7.49 -3.49
CA ALA A 29 -9.56 7.11 -2.62
C ALA A 29 -9.80 8.09 -1.46
N LEU A 30 -8.75 8.72 -0.93
CA LEU A 30 -8.82 9.67 0.18
C LEU A 30 -9.06 11.12 -0.29
N GLY A 31 -8.90 11.41 -1.58
CA GLY A 31 -9.01 12.76 -2.12
C GLY A 31 -7.88 13.70 -1.71
N HIS A 32 -6.75 13.17 -1.22
CA HIS A 32 -5.58 13.97 -0.86
C HIS A 32 -4.27 13.19 -1.06
N PRO A 33 -3.12 13.86 -1.22
CA PRO A 33 -1.84 13.18 -1.36
C PRO A 33 -1.49 12.33 -0.12
N VAL A 34 -0.91 11.16 -0.37
CA VAL A 34 -0.33 10.28 0.65
C VAL A 34 1.17 10.18 0.46
N ASP A 35 1.91 10.24 1.56
CA ASP A 35 3.35 10.02 1.57
C ASP A 35 3.66 8.51 1.54
N ALA A 36 4.46 8.08 0.57
CA ALA A 36 4.80 6.67 0.37
C ALA A 36 5.57 6.09 1.58
N THR A 37 6.53 6.85 2.12
CA THR A 37 7.39 6.39 3.22
C THR A 37 6.58 6.13 4.48
N ASN A 38 5.69 7.06 4.84
CA ASN A 38 4.79 6.90 5.97
C ASN A 38 3.80 5.76 5.75
N LEU A 39 3.25 5.64 4.54
CA LEU A 39 2.37 4.53 4.19
C LEU A 39 3.06 3.19 4.38
N GLN A 40 4.26 3.01 3.81
CA GLN A 40 5.06 1.80 4.00
C GLN A 40 5.30 1.52 5.47
N ARG A 41 5.81 2.52 6.22
CA ARG A 41 6.13 2.37 7.64
C ARG A 41 4.93 1.91 8.46
N VAL A 42 3.75 2.49 8.22
CA VAL A 42 2.52 2.13 8.94
C VAL A 42 2.08 0.72 8.57
N LEU A 43 2.08 0.35 7.29
CA LEU A 43 1.64 -0.96 6.82
C LEU A 43 2.59 -2.08 7.24
N GLU A 44 3.91 -1.86 7.19
CA GLU A 44 4.90 -2.83 7.65
C GLU A 44 4.83 -3.03 9.17
N ARG A 45 4.74 -1.95 9.96
CA ARG A 45 4.61 -2.04 11.43
C ARG A 45 3.36 -2.79 11.88
N ARG A 46 2.28 -2.70 11.10
CA ARG A 46 1.02 -3.41 11.35
C ARG A 46 0.98 -4.80 10.69
N HIS A 47 2.08 -5.24 10.07
CA HIS A 47 2.18 -6.50 9.33
C HIS A 47 1.10 -6.67 8.23
N VAL A 48 0.67 -5.57 7.61
CA VAL A 48 -0.36 -5.57 6.56
C VAL A 48 0.24 -5.93 5.20
N ILE A 49 1.47 -5.49 4.95
CA ILE A 49 2.21 -5.83 3.74
C ILE A 49 3.51 -6.56 4.09
N THR A 50 3.97 -7.38 3.16
CA THR A 50 5.25 -8.06 3.21
C THR A 50 5.97 -7.83 1.89
N ARG A 51 7.28 -7.58 1.98
CA ARG A 51 8.14 -7.51 0.82
C ARG A 51 8.22 -8.88 0.16
N THR A 52 8.05 -8.96 -1.15
CA THR A 52 8.04 -10.23 -1.88
C THR A 52 9.45 -10.78 -2.14
N GLY A 53 10.48 -9.93 -1.98
CA GLY A 53 11.85 -10.22 -2.41
C GLY A 53 12.08 -9.98 -3.91
N THR A 54 11.01 -9.75 -4.67
CA THR A 54 11.06 -9.39 -6.09
C THR A 54 11.08 -7.87 -6.27
N THR A 55 11.53 -7.45 -7.44
CA THR A 55 11.49 -6.04 -7.86
C THR A 55 10.70 -5.91 -9.14
N ALA A 56 10.07 -4.75 -9.34
CA ALA A 56 9.36 -4.43 -10.56
C ALA A 56 10.32 -4.52 -11.74
N ARG A 57 9.82 -4.93 -12.91
CA ARG A 57 10.63 -4.95 -14.12
C ARG A 57 11.17 -3.54 -14.37
N SER A 58 12.48 -3.40 -14.57
CA SER A 58 13.09 -2.11 -14.89
C SER A 58 12.40 -1.53 -16.13
N GLY A 59 11.76 -0.37 -15.97
CA GLY A 59 11.11 0.33 -17.08
C GLY A 59 12.14 0.89 -18.07
N ARG A 60 11.66 1.33 -19.24
CA ARG A 60 12.51 1.91 -20.31
C ARG A 60 13.41 3.06 -19.86
N SER A 61 13.06 3.73 -18.77
CA SER A 61 13.77 4.89 -18.21
C SER A 61 14.97 4.54 -17.32
N GLY A 62 15.31 3.25 -17.13
CA GLY A 62 16.59 2.84 -16.52
C GLY A 62 16.77 3.12 -15.01
N GLY A 63 15.70 3.40 -14.27
CA GLY A 63 15.75 3.60 -12.82
C GLY A 63 15.95 2.30 -12.02
N ARG A 64 16.35 2.43 -10.74
CA ARG A 64 16.40 1.28 -9.82
C ARG A 64 15.03 0.62 -9.75
N PRO A 65 14.92 -0.69 -10.00
CA PRO A 65 13.63 -1.37 -10.00
C PRO A 65 13.01 -1.30 -8.59
N ALA A 66 11.75 -0.88 -8.53
CA ALA A 66 11.03 -0.71 -7.27
C ALA A 66 10.85 -2.07 -6.57
N ALA A 67 11.01 -2.10 -5.26
CA ALA A 67 10.67 -3.31 -4.49
C ALA A 67 9.17 -3.60 -4.62
N LEU A 68 8.83 -4.88 -4.80
CA LEU A 68 7.45 -5.33 -4.79
C LEU A 68 7.03 -5.79 -3.38
N TYR A 69 5.76 -5.58 -3.11
CA TYR A 69 5.08 -5.94 -1.88
C TYR A 69 3.80 -6.70 -2.23
N ARG A 70 3.36 -7.52 -1.29
CA ARG A 70 2.03 -8.14 -1.30
C ARG A 70 1.37 -7.93 0.05
N PHE A 71 0.06 -8.07 0.11
CA PHE A 71 -0.64 -8.13 1.40
C PHE A 71 -0.29 -9.42 2.15
N ALA A 72 -0.15 -9.32 3.47
CA ALA A 72 0.23 -10.43 4.33
C ALA A 72 -0.92 -11.43 4.56
N ASP A 73 -2.17 -10.94 4.51
CA ASP A 73 -3.37 -11.77 4.56
C ASP A 73 -4.14 -11.59 3.24
N ALA A 74 -4.56 -12.71 2.65
CA ALA A 74 -5.42 -12.73 1.47
C ALA A 74 -6.91 -12.55 1.82
N ARG A 75 -7.23 -12.54 3.11
CA ARG A 75 -8.60 -12.34 3.60
C ARG A 75 -8.87 -10.86 3.78
N TYR A 76 -9.96 -10.40 3.18
CA TYR A 76 -10.55 -9.10 3.45
C TYR A 76 -10.79 -8.96 4.96
N ARG A 77 -9.94 -8.19 5.63
CA ARG A 77 -10.05 -7.93 7.06
C ARG A 77 -10.42 -6.48 7.25
N VAL A 78 -11.72 -6.24 7.44
CA VAL A 78 -12.21 -4.97 7.97
C VAL A 78 -11.74 -4.90 9.41
N THR A 79 -10.65 -4.20 9.68
CA THR A 79 -10.35 -3.79 11.05
C THR A 79 -10.97 -2.43 11.30
N ASP A 80 -11.74 -2.37 12.38
CA ASP A 80 -12.45 -1.23 12.92
C ASP A 80 -11.72 0.11 12.82
N GLU A 81 -12.55 1.14 12.73
CA GLU A 81 -12.26 2.56 12.75
C GLU A 81 -11.17 2.90 13.80
N PHE A 82 -9.95 3.22 13.35
CA PHE A 82 -9.01 3.91 14.24
C PHE A 82 -9.52 5.34 14.41
N ALA A 83 -10.37 5.51 15.42
CA ALA A 83 -10.60 6.77 16.10
C ALA A 83 -9.25 7.39 16.46
N ALA A 84 -9.12 8.68 16.18
CA ALA A 84 -8.04 9.47 16.72
C ALA A 84 -8.08 9.38 18.25
N LEU A 85 -6.93 9.09 18.87
CA LEU A 85 -6.59 9.56 20.21
C LEU A 85 -5.34 10.42 20.08
#